data_AF-A0A821SJ47-F1
#
_entry.id   AF-A0A821SJ47-F1
#
_cell.length_a   1.000
_cell.length_b   1.000
_cell.length_c   1.000
_cell.angle_alpha   90.00
_cell.angle_beta   90.00
_cell.angle_gamma   90.00
#
_symmetry.space_group_name_H-M   'P 1'
#
loop_
_entity.id
_entity.type
_entity.pdbx_description
1 polymer ?
#
loop_
_entity_poly.entity_id
_entity_poly.type
_entity_poly.pdbx_seq_one_letter_code
_entity_poly.pdbx_strand_id
1 'polypeptide(L)'
;MFTTSSDIIQREAVLNNTCTAILSGTVTTLLYLSNAPPFPYTYYQYSFLATSAKTTMILALRQDPSYMCLDDISVTNNGTEMWQNGGFELNSLTQYYTYCNPNAASSSGTISTTCPHSGSYSFYDGSVRYSDYLSQSFSTVIGSNYNISFWLANLGGGLNSFLAIIGG
;
A
#
# COMPACT_ATOMS: atom_id res chain seq x y z
N MET A 1 -36.66 27.59 -10.49
CA MET A 1 -35.98 28.87 -10.18
C MET A 1 -35.07 28.63 -8.98
N PHE A 2 -34.03 29.43 -8.80
CA PHE A 2 -33.02 29.32 -7.74
C PHE A 2 -32.97 30.63 -6.92
N THR A 3 -32.36 30.75 -5.74
CA THR A 3 -31.45 29.83 -5.01
C THR A 3 -32.19 29.18 -3.79
N THR A 4 -31.70 28.94 -2.56
CA THR A 4 -30.49 29.32 -1.80
C THR A 4 -30.15 28.33 -0.68
N SER A 5 -28.91 28.40 -0.19
CA SER A 5 -28.43 27.97 1.14
C SER A 5 -29.25 28.63 2.30
N SER A 6 -29.13 28.24 3.57
CA SER A 6 -28.13 27.36 4.22
C SER A 6 -28.69 26.68 5.48
N ASP A 7 -28.35 25.41 5.69
CA ASP A 7 -27.99 24.81 7.00
C ASP A 7 -27.74 23.30 6.85
N ILE A 8 -26.67 22.95 6.13
CA ILE A 8 -26.07 21.61 6.27
C ILE A 8 -25.34 21.63 7.61
N ILE A 9 -25.88 20.92 8.60
CA ILE A 9 -25.23 20.76 9.90
C ILE A 9 -23.87 20.10 9.67
N GLN A 10 -22.81 20.88 9.87
CA GLN A 10 -21.42 20.41 9.95
C GLN A 10 -21.29 19.43 11.12
N ARG A 11 -21.58 18.15 10.89
CA ARG A 11 -21.11 17.05 11.75
C ARG A 11 -19.63 16.81 11.46
N GLU A 12 -18.81 17.83 11.71
CA GLU A 12 -17.37 17.71 11.83
C GLU A 12 -17.04 16.90 13.09
N ALA A 13 -17.19 15.58 12.95
CA ALA A 13 -16.66 14.61 13.89
C ALA A 13 -15.14 14.56 13.75
N VAL A 14 -14.49 15.60 14.29
CA VAL A 14 -13.11 15.62 14.74
C VAL A 14 -12.81 14.30 15.46
N LEU A 15 -11.81 13.48 15.09
CA LEU A 15 -10.79 13.61 14.04
C LEU A 15 -10.22 12.20 13.69
N ASN A 16 -9.21 12.13 12.81
CA ASN A 16 -8.23 11.02 12.69
C ASN A 16 -8.63 9.69 12.04
N ASN A 17 -9.38 9.64 10.91
CA ASN A 17 -9.24 8.47 10.00
C ASN A 17 -9.63 8.62 8.51
N THR A 18 -9.64 9.83 7.95
CA THR A 18 -9.90 10.06 6.51
C THR A 18 -8.63 10.00 5.67
N CYS A 19 -7.87 8.92 5.79
CA CYS A 19 -6.82 8.57 4.84
C CYS A 19 -7.45 7.71 3.73
N THR A 20 -7.43 8.21 2.50
CA THR A 20 -8.19 7.61 1.39
C THR A 20 -7.34 7.57 0.12
N ALA A 21 -6.80 6.40 -0.21
CA ALA A 21 -6.25 6.15 -1.53
C ALA A 21 -7.38 6.11 -2.56
N ILE A 22 -7.25 6.91 -3.63
CA ILE A 22 -8.19 6.91 -4.75
C ILE A 22 -7.55 6.18 -5.92
N LEU A 23 -8.18 5.08 -6.32
CA LEU A 23 -7.92 4.38 -7.58
C LEU A 23 -8.68 5.07 -8.70
N SER A 24 -8.10 5.09 -9.90
CA SER A 24 -8.75 5.60 -11.12
C SER A 24 -8.62 4.58 -12.25
N GLY A 25 -9.19 4.85 -13.43
CA GLY A 25 -9.06 3.98 -14.60
C GLY A 25 -9.51 2.54 -14.36
N THR A 26 -8.80 1.58 -14.97
CA THR A 26 -9.00 0.15 -14.71
C THR A 26 -8.26 -0.26 -13.44
N VAL A 27 -8.96 -0.92 -12.52
CA VAL A 27 -8.35 -1.52 -11.32
C VAL A 27 -7.94 -2.97 -11.58
N THR A 28 -6.68 -3.27 -11.30
CA THR A 28 -6.07 -4.59 -11.46
C THR A 28 -5.55 -5.09 -10.11
N THR A 29 -5.93 -6.31 -9.73
CA THR A 29 -5.29 -7.03 -8.62
C THR A 29 -4.00 -7.66 -9.11
N LEU A 30 -2.90 -7.31 -8.45
CA LEU A 30 -1.56 -7.87 -8.71
C LEU A 30 -1.36 -9.12 -7.86
N LEU A 31 -1.56 -8.99 -6.55
CA LEU A 31 -1.47 -10.09 -5.59
C LEU A 31 -2.65 -10.05 -4.62
N TYR A 32 -3.24 -11.22 -4.36
CA TYR A 32 -4.11 -11.43 -3.21
C TYR A 32 -3.70 -12.74 -2.50
N LEU A 33 -3.33 -12.62 -1.22
CA LEU A 33 -3.09 -13.74 -0.31
C LEU A 33 -4.11 -13.68 0.81
N SER A 34 -4.57 -14.85 1.26
CA SER A 34 -5.53 -14.98 2.37
C SER A 34 -5.20 -16.23 3.17
N ASN A 35 -4.98 -16.07 4.48
CA ASN A 35 -4.57 -17.11 5.43
C ASN A 35 -3.39 -17.96 4.91
N ALA A 36 -2.41 -17.30 4.30
CA ALA A 36 -1.22 -17.94 3.76
C ALA A 36 -0.38 -18.57 4.89
N PRO A 37 0.33 -19.69 4.62
CA PRO A 37 1.35 -20.19 5.54
C PRO A 37 2.50 -19.19 5.69
N PRO A 38 3.40 -19.36 6.67
CA PRO A 38 4.65 -18.61 6.71
C PRO A 38 5.46 -18.82 5.43
N PHE A 39 6.11 -17.77 4.92
CA PHE A 39 7.04 -17.86 3.80
C PHE A 39 8.19 -16.86 3.96
N PRO A 40 9.43 -17.25 3.58
CA PRO A 40 10.57 -16.32 3.54
C PRO A 40 10.38 -15.27 2.46
N TYR A 41 11.25 -14.26 2.43
CA TYR A 41 11.21 -13.21 1.42
C TYR A 41 11.10 -13.78 0.00
N THR A 42 10.01 -13.42 -0.66
CA THR A 42 9.60 -13.90 -1.97
C THR A 42 9.44 -12.70 -2.90
N TYR A 43 10.08 -12.77 -4.07
CA TYR A 43 9.97 -11.73 -5.09
C TYR A 43 8.67 -11.88 -5.88
N TYR A 44 7.89 -10.80 -5.94
CA TYR A 44 6.70 -10.72 -6.77
C TYR A 44 6.91 -9.67 -7.86
N GLN A 45 6.53 -9.99 -9.11
CA GLN A 45 6.68 -9.09 -10.26
C GLN A 45 5.47 -9.16 -11.20
N TYR A 46 5.07 -8.01 -11.74
CA TYR A 46 3.90 -7.84 -12.59
C TYR A 46 4.14 -6.82 -13.71
N SER A 47 3.36 -6.93 -14.78
CA SER A 47 3.24 -5.93 -15.84
C SER A 47 1.90 -5.21 -15.75
N PHE A 48 1.90 -3.88 -15.79
CA PHE A 48 0.70 -3.05 -15.76
C PHE A 48 0.65 -2.10 -16.97
N LEU A 49 -0.47 -2.12 -17.70
CA LEU A 49 -0.73 -1.21 -18.81
C LEU A 49 -1.57 -0.02 -18.30
N ALA A 50 -1.03 1.19 -18.32
CA ALA A 50 -1.73 2.37 -17.83
C ALA A 50 -2.91 2.77 -18.73
N THR A 51 -4.09 2.96 -18.15
CA THR A 51 -5.29 3.48 -18.83
C THR A 51 -5.59 4.94 -18.46
N SER A 52 -4.87 5.50 -17.48
CA SER A 52 -4.92 6.88 -17.01
C SER A 52 -3.57 7.59 -17.22
N ALA A 53 -3.55 8.92 -17.06
CA ALA A 53 -2.33 9.72 -16.97
C ALA A 53 -1.78 9.84 -15.52
N LYS A 54 -2.51 9.28 -14.56
CA LYS A 54 -2.10 9.13 -13.16
C LYS A 54 -2.60 7.80 -12.63
N THR A 55 -1.71 7.03 -12.03
CA THR A 55 -2.00 5.70 -11.48
C THR A 55 -1.72 5.70 -9.98
N THR A 56 -2.55 4.97 -9.22
CA THR A 56 -2.36 4.76 -7.77
C THR A 56 -2.16 3.27 -7.51
N MET A 57 -1.14 2.91 -6.74
CA MET A 57 -0.94 1.57 -6.21
C MET A 57 -1.21 1.55 -4.70
N ILE A 58 -1.84 0.49 -4.22
CA ILE A 58 -2.15 0.25 -2.80
C ILE A 58 -1.64 -1.16 -2.44
N LEU A 59 -0.96 -1.27 -1.30
CA LEU A 59 -0.62 -2.53 -0.66
C LEU A 59 -1.28 -2.55 0.71
N ALA A 60 -2.28 -3.39 0.90
CA ALA A 60 -3.01 -3.55 2.16
C ALA A 60 -2.63 -4.86 2.85
N LEU A 61 -2.43 -4.80 4.17
CA LEU A 61 -1.84 -5.88 4.97
C LEU A 61 -2.74 -6.25 6.15
N ARG A 62 -2.52 -7.44 6.70
CA ARG A 62 -3.05 -7.92 7.99
C ARG A 62 -2.28 -9.18 8.38
N GLN A 63 -1.84 -9.27 9.63
CA GLN A 63 -1.32 -10.51 10.20
C GLN A 63 -1.76 -10.64 11.66
N ASP A 64 -2.46 -11.73 11.97
CA ASP A 64 -3.10 -11.97 13.26
C ASP A 64 -2.82 -13.43 13.67
N PRO A 65 -1.85 -13.72 14.57
CA PRO A 65 -1.17 -12.82 15.52
C PRO A 65 0.33 -12.58 15.22
N SER A 66 0.80 -12.77 13.99
CA SER A 66 2.23 -12.64 13.62
C SER A 66 2.50 -11.31 12.89
N TYR A 67 3.49 -11.26 12.01
CA TYR A 67 3.85 -10.09 11.21
C TYR A 67 4.20 -10.47 9.77
N MET A 68 4.01 -9.55 8.83
CA MET A 68 4.61 -9.56 7.51
C MET A 68 5.75 -8.53 7.43
N CYS A 69 6.70 -8.78 6.52
CA CYS A 69 7.75 -7.84 6.16
C CYS A 69 7.66 -7.54 4.67
N LEU A 70 7.51 -6.27 4.31
CA LEU A 70 7.37 -5.76 2.94
C LEU A 70 8.54 -4.81 2.65
N ASP A 71 9.23 -5.02 1.53
CA ASP A 71 10.44 -4.27 1.20
C ASP A 71 10.68 -4.16 -0.32
N ASP A 72 11.66 -3.34 -0.72
CA ASP A 72 12.15 -3.19 -2.09
C ASP A 72 11.02 -2.96 -3.13
N ILE A 73 10.05 -2.10 -2.81
CA ILE A 73 8.93 -1.78 -3.71
C ILE A 73 9.45 -0.95 -4.90
N SER A 74 9.15 -1.38 -6.12
CA SER A 74 9.58 -0.74 -7.37
C SER A 74 8.44 -0.67 -8.38
N VAL A 75 8.33 0.46 -9.09
CA VAL A 75 7.46 0.64 -10.25
C VAL A 75 8.24 1.35 -11.35
N THR A 76 8.79 0.59 -12.29
CA THR A 76 9.63 1.15 -13.37
C THR A 76 8.90 1.28 -14.70
N ASN A 77 9.22 2.33 -15.46
CA ASN A 77 8.95 2.44 -16.89
C ASN A 77 10.25 2.72 -17.63
N ASN A 78 10.61 1.85 -18.58
CA ASN A 78 11.84 1.96 -19.38
C ASN A 78 13.12 2.19 -18.54
N GLY A 79 13.18 1.59 -17.34
CA GLY A 79 14.30 1.75 -16.39
C GLY A 79 14.24 2.98 -15.48
N THR A 80 13.26 3.88 -15.66
CA THR A 80 12.99 4.99 -14.73
C THR A 80 12.13 4.49 -13.58
N GLU A 81 12.61 4.63 -12.33
CA GLU A 81 11.84 4.33 -11.12
C GLU A 81 10.80 5.43 -10.85
N MET A 82 9.57 5.02 -10.52
CA MET A 82 8.45 5.89 -10.20
C MET A 82 8.02 5.79 -8.73
N TRP A 83 8.31 4.68 -8.05
CA TRP A 83 7.99 4.50 -6.63
C TRP A 83 9.08 5.13 -5.74
N GLN A 84 8.68 6.06 -4.88
CA GLN A 84 9.59 6.76 -3.97
C GLN A 84 9.74 6.04 -2.63
N ASN A 85 10.98 5.92 -2.14
CA ASN A 85 11.35 5.27 -0.87
C ASN A 85 10.86 3.80 -0.75
N GLY A 86 11.08 3.00 -1.80
CA GLY A 86 10.61 1.62 -1.90
C GLY A 86 11.27 0.60 -0.98
N GLY A 87 12.57 0.76 -0.73
CA GLY A 87 13.33 0.02 0.29
C GLY A 87 13.38 0.72 1.64
N PHE A 88 12.42 1.63 1.91
CA PHE A 88 12.16 2.30 3.20
C PHE A 88 13.28 3.09 3.91
N GLU A 89 14.53 3.09 3.42
CA GLU A 89 15.74 3.65 4.05
C GLU A 89 15.66 5.11 4.52
N LEU A 90 14.71 5.91 4.00
CA LEU A 90 14.47 7.28 4.45
C LEU A 90 13.63 7.36 5.75
N ASN A 91 13.33 6.21 6.38
CA ASN A 91 12.75 6.04 7.72
C ASN A 91 11.57 6.97 8.03
N SER A 92 10.58 7.01 7.13
CA SER A 92 9.45 7.94 7.20
C SER A 92 8.17 7.37 6.57
N LEU A 93 7.17 7.09 7.42
CA LEU A 93 5.86 6.53 7.01
C LEU A 93 4.93 7.52 6.28
N THR A 94 5.21 8.82 6.34
CA THR A 94 4.22 9.87 6.02
C THR A 94 4.69 10.87 4.97
N GLN A 95 5.93 10.78 4.51
CA GLN A 95 6.53 11.74 3.57
C GLN A 95 6.47 11.29 2.11
N TYR A 96 6.60 10.00 1.84
CA TYR A 96 6.74 9.46 0.48
C TYR A 96 5.50 8.71 -0.02
N TYR A 97 4.61 8.31 0.88
CA TYR A 97 3.41 7.54 0.58
C TYR A 97 2.34 7.82 1.65
N THR A 98 1.08 7.57 1.32
CA THR A 98 -0.01 7.61 2.28
C THR A 98 -0.11 6.24 2.96
N TYR A 99 0.47 6.14 4.16
CA TYR A 99 0.12 5.11 5.12
C TYR A 99 -1.27 5.41 5.74
N CYS A 100 -2.07 4.37 5.98
CA CYS A 100 -3.44 4.53 6.46
C CYS A 100 -3.96 3.34 7.27
N ASN A 101 -4.46 3.60 8.48
CA ASN A 101 -5.07 2.59 9.36
C ASN A 101 -6.56 2.93 9.64
N PRO A 102 -7.47 2.77 8.65
CA PRO A 102 -8.81 3.38 8.64
C PRO A 102 -9.78 2.81 9.69
N ASN A 103 -9.41 1.70 10.35
CA ASN A 103 -10.21 1.05 11.39
C ASN A 103 -9.50 0.97 12.76
N ALA A 104 -8.33 1.63 12.91
CA ALA A 104 -7.50 1.57 14.11
C ALA A 104 -7.14 0.14 14.56
N ALA A 105 -6.63 -0.66 13.61
CA ALA A 105 -5.97 -1.94 13.88
C ALA A 105 -4.84 -1.74 14.90
N SER A 106 -4.73 -2.68 15.86
CA SER A 106 -3.59 -2.76 16.77
C SER A 106 -2.42 -3.52 16.11
N SER A 107 -1.19 -3.23 16.51
CA SER A 107 0.05 -3.77 15.91
C SER A 107 0.24 -3.41 14.42
N SER A 108 -0.35 -2.28 14.02
CA SER A 108 -0.34 -1.75 12.65
C SER A 108 1.05 -1.35 12.15
N GLY A 109 1.20 -1.23 10.84
CA GLY A 109 2.45 -1.03 10.12
C GLY A 109 3.38 0.05 10.67
N THR A 110 4.66 -0.32 10.80
CA THR A 110 5.78 0.57 11.15
C THR A 110 6.93 0.40 10.17
N ILE A 111 7.79 1.41 10.02
CA ILE A 111 9.15 1.15 9.51
C ILE A 111 9.96 0.52 10.65
N SER A 112 10.75 -0.51 10.32
CA SER A 112 11.44 -1.33 11.30
C SER A 112 12.77 -1.87 10.77
N THR A 113 13.72 -2.12 11.68
CA THR A 113 14.96 -2.83 11.41
C THR A 113 14.86 -4.33 11.70
N THR A 114 13.66 -4.86 12.02
CA THR A 114 13.46 -6.27 12.41
C THR A 114 13.73 -7.26 11.28
N CYS A 115 13.39 -6.91 10.05
CA CYS A 115 13.49 -7.78 8.88
C CYS A 115 13.63 -6.99 7.56
N PRO A 116 14.69 -6.16 7.39
CA PRO A 116 15.05 -5.69 6.05
C PRO A 116 15.32 -6.87 5.10
N HIS A 117 14.90 -6.74 3.84
CA HIS A 117 15.39 -7.56 2.73
C HIS A 117 16.66 -6.92 2.15
N SER A 118 16.65 -5.60 1.97
CA SER A 118 17.83 -4.80 1.63
C SER A 118 18.01 -3.63 2.60
N GLY A 119 19.16 -2.94 2.53
CA GLY A 119 19.44 -1.78 3.39
C GLY A 119 19.40 -2.10 4.90
N SER A 120 18.64 -1.30 5.63
CA SER A 120 18.56 -1.24 7.09
C SER A 120 17.11 -1.34 7.60
N TYR A 121 16.13 -0.99 6.77
CA TYR A 121 14.73 -0.79 7.12
C TYR A 121 13.78 -1.51 6.16
N SER A 122 12.67 -2.04 6.68
CA SER A 122 11.51 -2.48 5.89
C SER A 122 10.20 -2.05 6.53
N PHE A 123 9.09 -2.19 5.81
CA PHE A 123 7.75 -2.04 6.38
C PHE A 123 7.32 -3.34 7.08
N TYR A 124 7.01 -3.24 8.37
CA TYR A 124 6.76 -4.34 9.27
C TYR A 124 5.38 -4.21 9.90
N ASP A 125 4.52 -5.21 9.70
CA ASP A 125 3.08 -5.08 9.88
C ASP A 125 2.48 -6.34 10.52
N GLY A 126 1.83 -6.18 11.66
CA GLY A 126 1.10 -7.23 12.38
C GLY A 126 -0.34 -6.82 12.67
N SER A 127 -0.97 -6.07 11.74
CA SER A 127 -2.32 -5.54 11.95
C SER A 127 -3.32 -6.63 12.34
N VAL A 128 -3.90 -6.48 13.54
CA VAL A 128 -4.88 -7.41 14.12
C VAL A 128 -6.31 -6.98 13.76
N ARG A 129 -7.19 -7.96 13.50
CA ARG A 129 -8.63 -7.83 13.19
C ARG A 129 -9.01 -7.05 11.91
N TYR A 130 -8.32 -5.97 11.58
CA TYR A 130 -8.56 -5.11 10.41
C TYR A 130 -7.30 -4.95 9.58
N SER A 131 -7.42 -4.37 8.37
CA SER A 131 -6.29 -3.97 7.55
C SER A 131 -6.07 -2.46 7.59
N ASP A 132 -4.79 -2.10 7.61
CA ASP A 132 -4.17 -0.87 7.16
C ASP A 132 -3.54 -1.06 5.77
N TYR A 133 -3.00 0.03 5.20
CA TYR A 133 -2.36 0.01 3.88
C TYR A 133 -1.31 1.09 3.68
N LEU A 134 -0.37 0.80 2.78
CA LEU A 134 0.48 1.77 2.10
C LEU A 134 -0.10 2.12 0.73
N SER A 135 0.07 3.36 0.28
CA SER A 135 -0.33 3.75 -1.07
C SER A 135 0.47 4.93 -1.63
N GLN A 136 0.74 4.92 -2.92
CA GLN A 136 1.42 5.99 -3.63
C GLN A 136 0.77 6.20 -5.00
N SER A 137 0.73 7.45 -5.47
CA SER A 137 0.32 7.77 -6.83
C SER A 137 1.48 8.39 -7.60
N PHE A 138 1.63 8.00 -8.86
CA PHE A 138 2.64 8.51 -9.78
C PHE A 138 2.00 8.87 -11.13
N SER A 139 2.65 9.77 -11.87
CA SER A 139 2.24 10.13 -13.23
C SER A 139 2.54 8.98 -14.18
N THR A 140 1.64 8.72 -15.11
CA THR A 140 1.75 7.63 -16.08
C THR A 140 1.43 8.10 -17.50
N VAL A 141 1.86 7.31 -18.49
CA VAL A 141 1.58 7.55 -19.90
C VAL A 141 0.60 6.49 -20.38
N ILE A 142 -0.59 6.90 -20.79
CA ILE A 142 -1.65 6.01 -21.28
C ILE A 142 -1.10 5.12 -22.40
N GLY A 143 -1.34 3.81 -22.30
CA GLY A 143 -0.84 2.81 -23.25
C GLY A 143 0.63 2.39 -23.04
N SER A 144 1.34 2.96 -22.07
CA SER A 144 2.67 2.48 -21.67
C SER A 144 2.58 1.36 -20.64
N ASN A 145 3.48 0.40 -20.74
CA ASN A 145 3.61 -0.69 -19.78
C ASN A 145 4.62 -0.34 -18.67
N TYR A 146 4.27 -0.70 -17.43
CA TYR A 146 5.06 -0.52 -16.22
C TYR A 146 5.42 -1.91 -15.67
N ASN A 147 6.65 -2.06 -15.19
CA ASN A 147 7.07 -3.23 -14.42
C ASN A 147 6.94 -2.89 -12.93
N ILE A 148 6.22 -3.73 -12.19
CA ILE A 148 5.96 -3.53 -10.76
C ILE A 148 6.58 -4.70 -10.04
N SER A 149 7.33 -4.46 -8.96
CA SER A 149 7.79 -5.53 -8.08
C SER A 149 7.92 -5.12 -6.63
N PHE A 150 7.97 -6.11 -5.75
CA PHE A 150 8.21 -5.96 -4.31
C PHE A 150 8.68 -7.30 -3.73
N TRP A 151 9.35 -7.24 -2.59
CA TRP A 151 9.69 -8.41 -1.80
C TRP A 151 8.76 -8.49 -0.58
N LEU A 152 8.18 -9.66 -0.35
CA LEU A 152 7.26 -9.91 0.76
C LEU A 152 7.65 -11.19 1.52
N ALA A 153 7.64 -11.13 2.84
CA ALA A 153 7.75 -12.28 3.74
C ALA A 153 6.55 -12.31 4.70
N ASN A 154 6.14 -13.51 5.11
CA ASN A 154 5.12 -13.72 6.14
C ASN A 154 5.72 -14.58 7.26
N LEU A 155 5.86 -14.01 8.47
CA LEU A 155 6.61 -14.63 9.55
C LEU A 155 5.79 -15.68 10.35
N GLY A 156 4.49 -15.85 10.05
CA GLY A 156 3.64 -16.78 10.77
C GLY A 156 2.41 -17.27 9.99
N GLY A 157 1.71 -18.26 10.56
CA GLY A 157 0.37 -18.65 10.11
C GLY A 157 -0.69 -17.71 10.71
N GLY A 158 -1.90 -18.24 10.93
CA GLY A 158 -3.00 -17.49 11.55
C GLY A 158 -3.94 -16.86 10.52
N LEU A 159 -4.66 -15.81 10.94
CA LEU A 159 -5.55 -15.06 10.06
C LEU A 159 -4.77 -13.92 9.42
N ASN A 160 -4.56 -13.98 8.11
CA ASN A 160 -3.76 -12.97 7.41
C ASN A 160 -4.33 -12.64 6.04
N SER A 161 -3.95 -11.47 5.51
CA SER A 161 -4.26 -11.09 4.15
C SER A 161 -3.26 -10.08 3.63
N PHE A 162 -2.85 -10.25 2.38
CA PHE A 162 -2.07 -9.26 1.64
C PHE A 162 -2.78 -8.96 0.32
N LEU A 163 -2.97 -7.70 -0.01
CA LEU A 163 -3.64 -7.25 -1.22
C LEU A 163 -2.83 -6.14 -1.89
N ALA A 164 -2.19 -6.44 -3.02
CA ALA A 164 -1.61 -5.44 -3.90
C ALA A 164 -2.56 -5.18 -5.07
N ILE A 165 -3.08 -3.96 -5.17
CA ILE A 165 -3.97 -3.48 -6.23
C ILE A 165 -3.42 -2.19 -6.84
N ILE A 166 -3.65 -2.01 -8.13
CA ILE A 166 -3.25 -0.81 -8.87
C ILE A 166 -4.40 -0.32 -9.75
N GLY A 167 -4.57 0.99 -9.86
CA GLY A 167 -5.65 1.60 -10.65
C GLY A 167 -5.21 2.88 -11.34
N GLY A 168 -5.26 2.87 -12.67
CA GLY A 168 -5.03 4.02 -13.55
C GLY A 168 -4.58 3.59 -14.91
#